data_AF-A0A960X032-F1
#
_entry.id   AF-A0A960X032-F1
#
_cell.length_a   1.000
_cell.length_b   1.000
_cell.length_c   1.000
_cell.angle_alpha   90.00
_cell.angle_beta   90.00
_cell.angle_gamma   90.00
#
_symmetry.space_group_name_H-M   'P 1'
#
loop_
_entity.id
_entity.type
_entity.pdbx_description
1 polymer ?
#
loop_
_entity_poly.entity_id
_entity_poly.type
_entity_poly.pdbx_seq_one_letter_code
_entity_poly.pdbx_strand_id
1 'polypeptide(L)'
;MALMSGMSRCILFAFACLVASPSARALDCDVLVYGGTPAGFCAAVGAARAGASVVLLEPTQHVGGVNTGGLCFSDSNQTVRAALGGLFEEWHLRIEKDYHDRGVTLPYEVTVKDHRPWTYEPKVSVKVTRDLLAEAGVNVIVGHPLKSVERDGAKLTAIVTEADAYHAKVFVDATYEGDLMAAANVSWTIGREGRAEFGESLAGKRYPKNPMPINGRDE
;
A
#
# COMPACT_ATOMS: atom_id res chain seq x y z
N MET A 1 -24.95 -59.77 -59.59
CA MET A 1 -24.91 -60.40 -58.24
C MET A 1 -23.44 -60.59 -57.90
N ALA A 2 -22.78 -59.50 -57.48
CA ALA A 2 -22.33 -59.25 -56.10
C ALA A 2 -21.05 -60.03 -55.74
N LEU A 3 -19.92 -59.33 -55.69
CA LEU A 3 -18.76 -59.66 -54.84
C LEU A 3 -18.03 -58.34 -54.52
N MET A 4 -18.13 -57.95 -53.25
CA MET A 4 -17.67 -56.70 -52.67
C MET A 4 -16.17 -56.75 -52.37
N SER A 5 -15.46 -55.66 -52.69
CA SER A 5 -14.08 -55.40 -52.27
C SER A 5 -14.08 -54.78 -50.86
N GLY A 6 -13.31 -55.38 -49.94
CA GLY A 6 -13.04 -54.83 -48.62
C GLY A 6 -11.77 -53.97 -48.64
N MET A 7 -11.91 -52.65 -48.54
CA MET A 7 -10.82 -51.74 -48.22
C MET A 7 -10.94 -51.29 -46.78
N SER A 8 -9.99 -51.76 -45.96
CA SER A 8 -9.84 -51.40 -44.55
C SER A 8 -9.38 -49.94 -44.44
N ARG A 9 -10.16 -49.09 -43.76
CA ARG A 9 -9.78 -47.71 -43.42
C ARG A 9 -9.41 -47.64 -41.94
N CYS A 10 -8.11 -47.58 -41.65
CA CYS A 10 -7.60 -47.20 -40.34
C CYS A 10 -7.81 -45.68 -40.15
N ILE A 11 -8.64 -45.30 -39.18
CA ILE A 11 -8.78 -43.92 -38.73
C ILE A 11 -7.88 -43.75 -37.51
N LEU A 12 -6.78 -43.01 -37.65
CA LEU A 12 -5.97 -42.53 -36.53
C LEU A 12 -6.70 -41.35 -35.88
N PHE A 13 -7.17 -41.51 -34.64
CA PHE A 13 -7.61 -40.40 -33.80
C PHE A 13 -6.38 -39.78 -33.13
N ALA A 14 -5.98 -38.58 -33.56
CA ALA A 14 -4.99 -37.77 -32.87
C ALA A 14 -5.66 -37.08 -31.67
N PHE A 15 -5.32 -37.51 -30.46
CA PHE A 15 -5.76 -36.88 -29.23
C PHE A 15 -4.89 -35.63 -28.98
N ALA A 16 -5.38 -34.46 -29.36
CA ALA A 16 -4.74 -33.19 -29.02
C ALA A 16 -5.03 -32.89 -27.54
N CYS A 17 -4.05 -33.15 -26.66
CA CYS A 17 -4.07 -32.66 -25.29
C CYS A 17 -3.92 -31.14 -25.31
N LEU A 18 -5.03 -30.42 -25.15
CA LEU A 18 -5.03 -29.00 -24.84
C LEU A 18 -4.44 -28.83 -23.43
N VAL A 19 -3.18 -28.43 -23.34
CA VAL A 19 -2.59 -27.98 -22.08
C VAL A 19 -3.17 -26.59 -21.82
N ALA A 20 -4.19 -26.52 -20.96
CA ALA A 20 -4.70 -25.26 -20.47
C ALA A 20 -3.63 -24.62 -19.58
N SER A 21 -3.03 -23.53 -20.05
CA SER A 21 -2.23 -22.65 -19.18
C SER A 21 -3.11 -22.19 -18.02
N PRO A 22 -2.60 -22.16 -16.77
CA PRO A 22 -3.36 -21.59 -15.68
C PRO A 22 -3.66 -20.13 -16.03
N SER A 23 -4.95 -19.81 -16.19
CA SER A 23 -5.39 -18.42 -16.23
C SER A 23 -5.03 -17.82 -14.88
N ALA A 24 -4.23 -16.76 -14.87
CA ALA A 24 -4.00 -15.94 -13.69
C ALA A 24 -5.36 -15.68 -13.02
N ARG A 25 -5.43 -15.92 -11.71
CA ARG A 25 -6.69 -15.79 -10.98
C ARG A 25 -6.91 -14.30 -10.78
N ALA A 26 -7.70 -13.68 -11.66
CA ALA A 26 -8.12 -12.29 -11.52
C ALA A 26 -8.80 -12.12 -10.15
N LEU A 27 -8.10 -11.48 -9.22
CA LEU A 27 -8.65 -11.05 -7.95
C LEU A 27 -9.24 -9.66 -8.17
N ASP A 28 -10.52 -9.62 -8.53
CA ASP A 28 -11.26 -8.38 -8.68
C ASP A 28 -11.62 -7.81 -7.31
N CYS A 29 -11.34 -6.53 -7.09
CA CYS A 29 -11.74 -5.80 -5.89
C CYS A 29 -12.18 -4.36 -6.21
N ASP A 30 -12.80 -3.68 -5.25
CA ASP A 30 -13.17 -2.28 -5.42
C ASP A 30 -11.94 -1.37 -5.29
N VAL A 31 -11.11 -1.63 -4.27
CA VAL A 31 -9.90 -0.84 -3.97
C VAL A 31 -8.70 -1.76 -3.83
N LEU A 32 -7.66 -1.52 -4.65
CA LEU A 32 -6.36 -2.15 -4.49
C LEU A 32 -5.36 -1.13 -3.95
N VAL A 33 -4.82 -1.40 -2.77
CA VAL A 33 -3.76 -0.61 -2.16
C VAL A 33 -2.42 -1.32 -2.39
N TYR A 34 -1.50 -0.67 -3.10
CA TYR A 34 -0.17 -1.22 -3.37
C TYR A 34 0.85 -0.59 -2.43
N GLY A 35 1.46 -1.42 -1.57
CA GLY A 35 2.30 -1.00 -0.45
C GLY A 35 1.57 -1.01 0.89
N GLY A 36 2.10 -1.77 1.83
CA GLY A 36 1.64 -1.96 3.20
C GLY A 36 2.27 -1.00 4.20
N THR A 37 2.69 0.18 3.78
CA THR A 37 3.22 1.23 4.67
C THR A 37 2.15 1.73 5.66
N PRO A 38 2.49 2.61 6.63
CA PRO A 38 1.48 3.20 7.52
C PRO A 38 0.30 3.84 6.80
N ALA A 39 0.55 4.55 5.70
CA ALA A 39 -0.50 5.09 4.84
C ALA A 39 -1.30 3.97 4.17
N GLY A 40 -0.63 2.94 3.68
CA GLY A 40 -1.23 1.81 2.97
C GLY A 40 -2.20 0.99 3.83
N PHE A 41 -1.75 0.49 4.98
CA PHE A 41 -2.66 -0.28 5.84
C PHE A 41 -3.80 0.59 6.39
N CYS A 42 -3.56 1.87 6.69
CA CYS A 42 -4.64 2.77 7.11
C CYS A 42 -5.65 3.02 5.98
N ALA A 43 -5.18 3.25 4.75
CA ALA A 43 -6.06 3.41 3.58
C ALA A 43 -6.90 2.16 3.33
N ALA A 44 -6.28 0.97 3.43
CA ALA A 44 -6.97 -0.29 3.25
C ALA A 44 -8.04 -0.52 4.31
N VAL A 45 -7.74 -0.28 5.59
CA VAL A 45 -8.72 -0.38 6.68
C VAL A 45 -9.83 0.66 6.52
N GLY A 46 -9.51 1.90 6.16
CA GLY A 46 -10.49 2.95 5.91
C GLY A 46 -11.46 2.59 4.78
N ALA A 47 -10.93 2.12 3.65
CA ALA A 47 -11.73 1.69 2.50
C ALA A 47 -12.62 0.49 2.85
N ALA A 48 -12.08 -0.52 3.53
CA ALA A 48 -12.85 -1.71 3.91
C ALA A 48 -13.98 -1.39 4.89
N ARG A 49 -13.72 -0.52 5.89
CA ARG A 49 -14.76 -0.02 6.82
C ARG A 49 -15.82 0.85 6.14
N ALA A 50 -15.50 1.45 5.00
CA ALA A 50 -16.47 2.14 4.14
C ALA A 50 -17.28 1.19 3.24
N GLY A 51 -17.06 -0.13 3.34
CA GLY A 51 -17.82 -1.16 2.64
C GLY A 51 -17.21 -1.61 1.31
N ALA A 52 -15.99 -1.19 0.97
CA ALA A 52 -15.30 -1.66 -0.22
C ALA A 52 -14.72 -3.07 -0.02
N SER A 53 -14.70 -3.88 -1.08
CA SER A 53 -13.81 -5.04 -1.13
C SER A 53 -12.38 -4.57 -1.39
N VAL A 54 -11.44 -4.93 -0.51
CA VAL A 54 -10.07 -4.38 -0.52
C VAL A 54 -9.02 -5.47 -0.62
N VAL A 55 -8.08 -5.27 -1.54
CA VAL A 55 -6.80 -6.00 -1.58
C VAL A 55 -5.68 -5.05 -1.18
N LEU A 56 -4.87 -5.46 -0.19
CA LEU A 56 -3.59 -4.83 0.14
C LEU A 56 -2.48 -5.70 -0.45
N LEU A 57 -1.83 -5.23 -1.52
CA LEU A 57 -0.76 -5.93 -2.21
C LEU A 57 0.59 -5.33 -1.78
N GLU A 58 1.37 -6.11 -1.05
CA GLU A 58 2.65 -5.70 -0.46
C GLU A 58 3.83 -6.34 -1.23
N PRO A 59 4.78 -5.55 -1.75
CA PRO A 59 5.94 -6.08 -2.49
C PRO A 59 6.84 -6.99 -1.65
N THR A 60 6.96 -6.73 -0.35
CA THR A 60 7.85 -7.47 0.56
C THR A 60 7.08 -8.50 1.38
N GLN A 61 7.75 -9.15 2.34
CA GLN A 61 7.10 -10.02 3.33
C GLN A 61 6.61 -9.25 4.58
N HIS A 62 6.77 -7.92 4.61
CA HIS A 62 6.67 -7.14 5.83
C HIS A 62 5.67 -5.99 5.71
N VAL A 63 4.46 -6.20 6.25
CA VAL A 63 3.41 -5.19 6.31
C VAL A 63 3.61 -4.26 7.51
N GLY A 64 3.42 -2.97 7.26
CA GLY A 64 3.45 -1.87 8.24
C GLY A 64 4.66 -0.95 8.09
N GLY A 65 5.60 -1.29 7.20
CA GLY A 65 6.79 -0.48 6.90
C GLY A 65 7.58 -0.09 8.15
N VAL A 66 8.12 1.13 8.18
CA VAL A 66 8.97 1.67 9.27
C VAL A 66 8.38 1.48 10.68
N ASN A 67 7.07 1.66 10.87
CA ASN A 67 6.40 1.51 12.17
C ASN A 67 6.44 0.08 12.72
N THR A 68 6.65 -0.90 11.85
CA THR A 68 6.70 -2.32 12.22
C THR A 68 8.07 -2.94 11.97
N GLY A 69 8.94 -2.24 11.23
CA GLY A 69 10.28 -2.68 10.83
C GLY A 69 11.41 -2.17 11.72
N GLY A 70 11.12 -1.36 12.75
CA GLY A 70 12.13 -0.96 13.75
C GLY A 70 12.10 0.51 14.17
N LEU A 71 11.39 1.38 13.44
CA LEU A 71 11.25 2.78 13.82
C LEU A 71 10.11 2.91 14.84
N CYS A 72 10.49 2.75 16.09
CA CYS A 72 9.59 2.58 17.24
C CYS A 72 9.28 3.89 17.97
N PHE A 73 9.82 5.00 17.49
CA PHE A 73 9.64 6.33 18.07
C PHE A 73 8.74 7.14 17.14
N SER A 74 7.51 7.43 17.58
CA SER A 74 6.64 8.29 16.80
C SER A 74 6.98 9.76 17.09
N ASP A 75 7.51 10.48 16.09
CA ASP A 75 7.76 11.94 16.13
C ASP A 75 6.49 12.79 16.30
N SER A 76 5.35 12.15 16.57
CA SER A 76 4.10 12.71 17.05
C SER A 76 4.23 13.74 18.20
N ASN A 77 5.31 13.73 18.96
CA ASN A 77 5.59 14.76 19.97
C ASN A 77 6.06 16.09 19.38
N GLN A 78 6.48 16.13 18.11
CA GLN A 78 6.90 17.34 17.39
C GLN A 78 5.75 18.00 16.61
N THR A 79 4.54 17.45 16.70
CA THR A 79 3.35 17.96 15.99
C THR A 79 2.32 18.53 16.97
N VAL A 80 1.27 19.15 16.45
CA VAL A 80 0.11 19.56 17.26
C VAL A 80 -0.63 18.30 17.69
N ARG A 81 -0.32 17.77 18.87
CA ARG A 81 -0.79 16.45 19.35
C ARG A 81 -2.31 16.27 19.29
N ALA A 82 -3.06 17.32 19.57
CA ALA A 82 -4.53 17.30 19.52
C ALA A 82 -5.10 17.09 18.10
N ALA A 83 -4.31 17.30 17.05
CA ALA A 83 -4.71 17.03 15.67
C ALA A 83 -4.50 15.55 15.26
N LEU A 84 -3.85 14.74 16.10
CA LEU A 84 -3.61 13.32 15.84
C LEU A 84 -4.81 12.49 16.33
N GLY A 85 -5.62 12.02 15.39
CA GLY A 85 -6.83 11.23 15.63
C GLY A 85 -7.03 10.11 14.60
N GLY A 86 -8.27 9.61 14.50
CA GLY A 86 -8.65 8.60 13.51
C GLY A 86 -7.89 7.29 13.67
N LEU A 87 -7.55 6.64 12.55
CA LEU A 87 -6.85 5.35 12.55
C LEU A 87 -5.45 5.43 13.20
N PHE A 88 -4.79 6.59 13.16
CA PHE A 88 -3.51 6.78 13.85
C PHE A 88 -3.67 6.64 15.36
N GLU A 89 -4.67 7.32 15.94
CA GLU A 89 -4.96 7.22 17.37
C GLU A 89 -5.47 5.84 17.75
N GLU A 90 -6.41 5.27 16.99
CA GLU A 90 -6.92 3.92 17.23
C GLU A 90 -5.79 2.88 17.26
N TRP A 91 -4.85 2.96 16.32
CA TRP A 91 -3.72 2.05 16.26
C TRP A 91 -2.82 2.17 17.49
N HIS A 92 -2.54 3.40 17.97
CA HIS A 92 -1.76 3.60 19.19
C HIS A 92 -2.52 3.16 20.46
N LEU A 93 -3.83 3.39 20.55
CA LEU A 93 -4.67 2.90 21.65
C LEU A 93 -4.65 1.37 21.72
N ARG A 94 -4.65 0.69 20.57
CA ARG A 94 -4.52 -0.78 20.51
C ARG A 94 -3.15 -1.27 20.95
N ILE A 95 -2.08 -0.54 20.62
CA ILE A 95 -0.74 -0.84 21.13
C ILE A 95 -0.71 -0.69 22.66
N GLU A 96 -1.19 0.44 23.18
CA GLU A 96 -1.30 0.70 24.61
C GLU A 96 -2.09 -0.41 25.33
N LYS A 97 -3.22 -0.82 24.74
CA LYS A 97 -4.02 -1.94 25.24
C LYS A 97 -3.24 -3.26 25.28
N ASP A 98 -2.47 -3.61 24.24
CA ASP A 98 -1.67 -4.85 24.22
C ASP A 98 -0.68 -4.91 25.40
N TYR A 99 -0.04 -3.78 25.74
CA TYR A 99 0.84 -3.71 26.90
C TYR A 99 0.06 -3.86 28.22
N HIS A 100 -1.07 -3.16 28.36
CA HIS A 100 -1.91 -3.27 29.55
C HIS A 100 -2.44 -4.69 29.78
N ASP A 101 -2.89 -5.37 28.73
CA ASP A 101 -3.35 -6.77 28.79
C ASP A 101 -2.23 -7.72 29.27
N ARG A 102 -0.96 -7.37 29.02
CA ARG A 102 0.23 -8.10 29.50
C ARG A 102 0.74 -7.61 30.86
N GLY A 103 0.05 -6.66 31.50
CA GLY A 103 0.46 -6.07 32.78
C GLY A 103 1.69 -5.16 32.70
N VAL A 104 2.00 -4.63 31.51
CA VAL A 104 3.12 -3.71 31.31
C VAL A 104 2.60 -2.28 31.31
N THR A 105 3.14 -1.45 32.20
CA THR A 105 2.82 -0.01 32.26
C THR A 105 3.70 0.77 31.30
N LEU A 106 3.08 1.51 30.38
CA LEU A 106 3.78 2.43 29.50
C LEU A 106 4.04 3.79 30.20
N PRO A 107 5.11 4.53 29.82
CA PRO A 107 5.42 5.83 30.39
C PRO A 107 4.58 6.98 29.77
N TYR A 108 3.50 6.66 29.06
CA TYR A 108 2.60 7.59 28.40
C TYR A 108 1.19 7.00 28.35
N GLU A 109 0.21 7.88 28.16
CA GLU A 109 -1.16 7.51 27.85
C GLU A 109 -1.54 8.14 26.50
N VAL A 110 -2.12 7.37 25.58
CA VAL A 110 -2.41 7.83 24.21
C VAL A 110 -3.51 8.92 24.19
N THR A 111 -4.41 8.87 25.16
CA THR A 111 -5.49 9.86 25.37
C THR A 111 -4.98 11.18 25.95
N VAL A 112 -3.83 11.16 26.64
CA VAL A 112 -3.17 12.36 27.17
C VAL A 112 -2.37 13.02 26.05
N LYS A 113 -2.94 14.06 25.45
CA LYS A 113 -2.39 14.76 24.28
C LYS A 113 -1.24 15.73 24.60
N ASP A 114 -0.19 15.23 25.25
CA ASP A 114 1.02 15.98 25.57
C ASP A 114 2.20 15.70 24.60
N HIS A 115 3.41 16.14 24.96
CA HIS A 115 4.62 15.95 24.17
C HIS A 115 5.47 14.76 24.62
N ARG A 116 4.93 13.83 25.41
CA ARG A 116 5.66 12.60 25.76
C ARG A 116 5.87 11.75 24.51
N PRO A 117 7.07 11.19 24.33
CA PRO A 117 7.30 10.23 23.25
C PRO A 117 6.40 9.01 23.40
N TRP A 118 5.78 8.59 22.30
CA TRP A 118 5.10 7.31 22.22
C TRP A 118 6.04 6.31 21.59
N THR A 119 6.37 5.27 22.35
CA THR A 119 7.35 4.24 21.97
C THR A 119 6.81 2.85 22.18
N TYR A 120 7.05 1.95 21.24
CA TYR A 120 6.53 0.58 21.28
C TYR A 120 7.48 -0.42 20.64
N GLU A 121 7.34 -1.71 20.91
CA GLU A 121 8.18 -2.74 20.30
C GLU A 121 7.64 -3.10 18.90
N PRO A 122 8.50 -3.37 17.90
CA PRO A 122 8.05 -3.68 16.53
C PRO A 122 7.11 -4.89 16.48
N LYS A 123 7.35 -5.90 17.31
CA LYS A 123 6.49 -7.10 17.37
C LYS A 123 5.05 -6.78 17.78
N VAL A 124 4.85 -5.76 18.63
CA VAL A 124 3.53 -5.32 19.09
C VAL A 124 2.84 -4.57 17.96
N SER A 125 3.55 -3.66 17.29
CA SER A 125 2.99 -2.93 16.15
C SER A 125 2.68 -3.85 14.96
N VAL A 126 3.49 -4.88 14.68
CA VAL A 126 3.19 -5.93 13.70
C VAL A 126 1.88 -6.65 14.05
N LYS A 127 1.73 -7.08 15.31
CA LYS A 127 0.51 -7.75 15.79
C LYS A 127 -0.71 -6.85 15.60
N VAL A 128 -0.66 -5.62 16.12
CA VAL A 128 -1.78 -4.68 16.05
C VAL A 128 -2.16 -4.35 14.60
N THR A 129 -1.19 -4.13 13.72
CA THR A 129 -1.46 -3.86 12.29
C THR A 129 -2.15 -5.04 11.61
N ARG A 130 -1.65 -6.27 11.84
CA ARG A 130 -2.27 -7.48 11.29
C ARG A 130 -3.70 -7.67 11.82
N ASP A 131 -3.89 -7.49 13.13
CA ASP A 131 -5.20 -7.66 13.77
C ASP A 131 -6.19 -6.60 13.21
N LEU A 132 -5.76 -5.34 13.05
CA LEU A 132 -6.56 -4.26 12.46
C LEU A 132 -7.00 -4.56 11.00
N LEU A 133 -6.08 -5.06 10.18
CA LEU A 133 -6.36 -5.44 8.78
C LEU A 133 -7.33 -6.63 8.70
N ALA A 134 -7.11 -7.64 9.54
CA ALA A 134 -7.96 -8.84 9.60
C ALA A 134 -9.38 -8.50 10.07
N GLU A 135 -9.52 -7.70 11.13
CA GLU A 135 -10.82 -7.23 11.64
C GLU A 135 -11.58 -6.41 10.59
N ALA A 136 -10.88 -5.62 9.77
CA ALA A 136 -11.47 -4.86 8.69
C ALA A 136 -11.86 -5.71 7.46
N GLY A 137 -11.45 -6.98 7.40
CA GLY A 137 -11.72 -7.87 6.26
C GLY A 137 -10.87 -7.56 5.03
N VAL A 138 -9.70 -6.94 5.20
CA VAL A 138 -8.77 -6.66 4.09
C VAL A 138 -8.08 -7.95 3.64
N ASN A 139 -8.09 -8.23 2.34
CA ASN A 139 -7.31 -9.33 1.77
C ASN A 139 -5.85 -8.89 1.59
N VAL A 140 -4.97 -9.35 2.47
CA VAL A 140 -3.54 -8.98 2.47
C VAL A 140 -2.74 -10.03 1.70
N ILE A 141 -1.99 -9.58 0.68
CA ILE A 141 -1.15 -10.44 -0.17
C ILE A 141 0.27 -9.86 -0.15
N VAL A 142 1.25 -10.67 0.28
CA VAL A 142 2.65 -10.25 0.48
C VAL A 142 3.58 -10.90 -0.54
N GLY A 143 4.76 -10.31 -0.77
CA GLY A 143 5.78 -10.85 -1.66
C GLY A 143 5.49 -10.67 -3.15
N HIS A 144 4.73 -9.63 -3.50
CA HIS A 144 4.25 -9.41 -4.86
C HIS A 144 4.78 -8.08 -5.43
N PRO A 145 6.06 -8.04 -5.85
CA PRO A 145 6.63 -6.84 -6.43
C PRO A 145 5.97 -6.48 -7.76
N LEU A 146 5.79 -5.18 -7.97
CA LEU A 146 5.27 -4.58 -9.18
C LEU A 146 6.21 -4.87 -10.35
N LYS A 147 5.64 -5.38 -11.44
CA LYS A 147 6.32 -5.57 -12.72
C LYS A 147 5.93 -4.48 -13.70
N SER A 148 4.63 -4.27 -13.86
CA SER A 148 4.07 -3.29 -14.79
C SER A 148 2.63 -3.00 -14.42
N VAL A 149 1.98 -2.13 -15.21
CA VAL A 149 0.55 -1.85 -15.08
C VAL A 149 -0.14 -1.92 -16.43
N GLU A 150 -1.44 -2.20 -16.39
CA GLU A 150 -2.33 -2.08 -17.54
C GLU A 150 -3.17 -0.83 -17.41
N ARG A 151 -3.41 -0.15 -18.54
CA ARG A 151 -4.16 1.10 -18.57
C ARG A 151 -4.97 1.25 -19.85
N ASP A 152 -6.09 1.94 -19.74
CA ASP A 152 -6.88 2.47 -20.84
C ASP A 152 -6.85 4.00 -20.77
N GLY A 153 -6.03 4.62 -21.62
CA GLY A 153 -5.72 6.05 -21.53
C GLY A 153 -5.11 6.42 -20.18
N ALA A 154 -5.80 7.29 -19.44
CA ALA A 154 -5.39 7.72 -18.10
C ALA A 154 -5.92 6.81 -16.97
N LYS A 155 -6.77 5.82 -17.29
CA LYS A 155 -7.37 4.93 -16.31
C LYS A 155 -6.52 3.69 -16.12
N LEU A 156 -6.06 3.45 -14.90
CA LEU A 156 -5.42 2.19 -14.52
C LEU A 156 -6.47 1.07 -14.47
N THR A 157 -6.16 -0.10 -15.04
CA THR A 157 -7.06 -1.26 -15.10
C THR A 157 -6.51 -2.48 -14.37
N ALA A 158 -5.18 -2.59 -14.23
CA ALA A 158 -4.56 -3.66 -13.48
C ALA A 158 -3.16 -3.29 -12.95
N ILE A 159 -2.78 -3.90 -11.83
CA ILE A 159 -1.39 -4.07 -11.42
C ILE A 159 -0.92 -5.46 -11.87
N VAL A 160 0.22 -5.52 -12.52
CA VAL A 160 0.82 -6.77 -12.98
C VAL A 160 2.06 -7.06 -12.14
N THR A 161 2.12 -8.29 -11.63
CA THR A 161 3.25 -8.86 -10.89
C THR A 161 3.85 -10.00 -11.70
N GLU A 162 4.89 -10.66 -11.20
CA GLU A 162 5.40 -11.88 -11.85
C GLU A 162 4.42 -13.06 -11.79
N ALA A 163 3.59 -13.10 -10.74
CA ALA A 163 2.65 -14.21 -10.52
C ALA A 163 1.33 -14.00 -11.26
N ASP A 164 0.73 -12.83 -11.10
CA ASP A 164 -0.66 -12.57 -11.49
C ASP A 164 -0.88 -11.09 -11.88
N ALA A 165 -2.03 -10.85 -12.52
CA ALA A 165 -2.61 -9.53 -12.74
C ALA A 165 -3.78 -9.30 -11.77
N TYR A 166 -3.82 -8.11 -11.17
CA TYR A 166 -4.78 -7.72 -10.15
C TYR A 166 -5.61 -6.53 -10.64
N HIS A 167 -6.92 -6.72 -10.73
CA HIS A 167 -7.84 -5.72 -11.26
C HIS A 167 -8.61 -5.03 -10.12
N ALA A 168 -8.82 -3.73 -10.26
CA ALA A 168 -9.59 -2.95 -9.31
C ALA A 168 -10.29 -1.75 -9.97
N LYS A 169 -11.29 -1.19 -9.26
CA LYS A 169 -11.94 0.05 -9.69
C LYS A 169 -11.11 1.27 -9.32
N VAL A 170 -10.43 1.21 -8.18
CA VAL A 170 -9.56 2.26 -7.65
C VAL A 170 -8.25 1.65 -7.21
N PHE A 171 -7.15 2.36 -7.46
CA PHE A 171 -5.81 1.98 -7.05
C PHE A 171 -5.22 3.07 -6.15
N VAL A 172 -4.57 2.65 -5.07
CA VAL A 172 -3.87 3.54 -4.15
C VAL A 172 -2.40 3.16 -4.18
N ASP A 173 -1.54 4.09 -4.59
CA ASP A 173 -0.11 3.98 -4.37
C ASP A 173 0.17 4.36 -2.92
N ALA A 174 0.68 3.40 -2.16
CA ALA A 174 1.14 3.59 -0.79
C ALA A 174 2.55 3.03 -0.60
N THR A 175 3.38 3.00 -1.66
CA THR A 175 4.82 2.72 -1.52
C THR A 175 5.56 3.95 -1.01
N TYR A 176 6.84 3.80 -0.64
CA TYR A 176 7.62 4.92 -0.15
C TYR A 176 8.02 5.89 -1.28
N GLU A 177 8.30 5.34 -2.46
CA GLU A 177 8.86 6.07 -3.59
C GLU A 177 7.82 6.45 -4.66
N GLY A 178 6.57 5.97 -4.54
CA GLY A 178 5.54 6.19 -5.55
C GLY A 178 5.72 5.33 -6.80
N ASP A 179 6.10 4.07 -6.61
CA ASP A 179 6.47 3.14 -7.69
C ASP A 179 5.29 2.86 -8.64
N LEU A 180 4.07 2.78 -8.09
CA LEU A 180 2.88 2.54 -8.88
C LEU A 180 2.51 3.79 -9.70
N MET A 181 2.63 4.99 -9.12
CA MET A 181 2.45 6.25 -9.84
C MET A 181 3.45 6.38 -10.99
N ALA A 182 4.72 6.05 -10.74
CA ALA A 182 5.75 6.04 -11.76
C ALA A 182 5.43 5.06 -12.89
N ALA A 183 5.05 3.81 -12.55
CA ALA A 183 4.68 2.80 -13.54
C ALA A 183 3.41 3.17 -14.34
N ALA A 184 2.47 3.88 -13.72
CA ALA A 184 1.28 4.43 -14.38
C ALA A 184 1.57 5.67 -15.23
N ASN A 185 2.83 6.14 -15.26
CA ASN A 185 3.27 7.34 -15.97
C ASN A 185 2.52 8.59 -15.51
N VAL A 186 2.27 8.69 -14.20
CA VAL A 186 1.78 9.91 -13.55
C VAL A 186 2.88 10.97 -13.65
N SER A 187 2.52 12.19 -14.05
CA SER A 187 3.44 13.31 -14.11
C SER A 187 3.91 13.71 -12.71
N TRP A 188 5.18 14.04 -12.58
CA TRP A 188 5.80 14.46 -11.34
C TRP A 188 6.82 15.58 -11.61
N THR A 189 7.27 16.24 -10.55
CA THR A 189 8.25 17.34 -10.62
C THR A 189 9.35 17.14 -9.59
N ILE A 190 10.54 17.67 -9.86
CA ILE A 190 11.65 17.69 -8.91
C ILE A 190 11.71 19.06 -8.24
N GLY A 191 11.72 19.08 -6.91
CA GLY A 191 11.86 20.30 -6.13
C GLY A 191 10.53 20.96 -5.82
N ARG A 192 10.48 22.29 -5.86
CA ARG A 192 9.26 23.06 -5.59
C ARG A 192 8.79 23.72 -6.88
N GLU A 193 7.53 23.50 -7.20
CA GLU A 193 6.84 24.14 -8.31
C GLU A 193 6.89 25.68 -8.21
N GLY A 194 7.08 26.33 -9.36
CA GLY A 194 7.23 27.78 -9.42
C GLY A 194 5.89 28.51 -9.44
N ARG A 195 5.83 29.70 -8.82
CA ARG A 195 4.63 30.58 -8.87
C ARG A 195 4.20 30.89 -10.30
N ALA A 196 5.16 31.05 -11.22
CA ALA A 196 4.90 31.37 -12.62
C ALA A 196 4.39 30.18 -13.44
N GLU A 197 4.70 28.95 -13.02
CA GLU A 197 4.37 27.73 -13.75
C GLU A 197 2.87 27.39 -13.62
N PHE A 198 2.32 27.53 -12.41
CA PHE A 198 0.92 27.18 -12.11
C PHE A 198 0.05 28.38 -11.71
N GLY A 199 0.60 29.59 -11.70
CA GLY A 199 -0.12 30.79 -11.24
C GLY A 199 -0.40 30.79 -9.73
N GLU A 200 0.27 29.92 -8.96
CA GLU A 200 0.01 29.76 -7.54
C GLU A 200 0.81 30.76 -6.71
N SER A 201 0.10 31.75 -6.14
CA SER A 201 0.73 32.83 -5.38
C SER A 201 1.48 32.37 -4.14
N LEU A 202 1.22 31.17 -3.61
CA LEU A 202 1.89 30.61 -2.44
C LEU A 202 2.97 29.57 -2.79
N ALA A 203 3.10 29.19 -4.05
CA ALA A 203 4.08 28.19 -4.50
C ALA A 203 5.53 28.71 -4.44
N GLY A 204 6.48 27.80 -4.65
CA GLY A 204 7.91 28.08 -4.64
C GLY A 204 8.50 28.31 -3.24
N LYS A 205 9.67 28.95 -3.20
CA LYS A 205 10.44 29.13 -1.96
C LYS A 205 9.85 30.27 -1.12
N ARG A 206 9.16 29.89 -0.05
CA ARG A 206 8.63 30.79 0.98
C ARG A 206 9.64 30.88 2.12
N TYR A 207 10.11 32.07 2.47
CA TYR A 207 10.94 32.29 3.65
C TYR A 207 10.09 32.94 4.74
N PRO A 208 9.59 32.17 5.74
CA PRO A 208 8.82 32.73 6.84
C PRO A 208 9.70 33.49 7.85
N LYS A 209 11.02 33.31 7.77
CA LYS A 209 12.02 33.98 8.59
C LYS A 209 12.92 34.82 7.69
N ASN A 210 13.43 35.93 8.21
CA ASN A 210 14.47 36.70 7.54
C ASN A 210 15.66 35.76 7.21
N PRO A 211 16.27 35.88 6.02
CA PRO A 211 17.49 35.15 5.71
C PRO A 211 18.51 35.37 6.83
N MET A 212 19.06 34.29 7.36
CA MET A 212 20.19 34.42 8.28
C MET A 212 21.38 34.97 7.48
N PRO A 213 22.18 35.92 8.01
CA PRO A 213 23.35 36.47 7.34
C PRO A 213 24.52 35.48 7.38
N ILE A 214 24.30 34.25 6.92
CA ILE A 214 25.28 33.19 6.83
C ILE A 214 25.23 32.66 5.39
N ASN A 215 26.33 32.81 4.66
CA ASN A 215 26.51 32.17 3.36
C ASN A 215 26.99 30.73 3.63
N GLY A 216 26.20 29.73 3.25
CA GLY A 216 26.55 28.30 3.38
C GLY A 216 27.48 27.79 2.27
N ARG A 217 28.03 28.72 1.47
CA ARG A 217 29.15 28.44 0.58
C ARG A 217 30.39 29.01 1.25
N ASP A 218 31.35 28.14 1.48
CA ASP A 218 32.72 28.57 1.75
C ASP A 218 33.20 29.27 0.46
N GLU A 219 33.36 30.59 0.50
CA GLU A 219 34.03 31.36 -0.57
C GLU A 219 35.53 31.11 -0.55
#